data_AF-A0A094GX02-F1
#
_entry.id   AF-A0A094GX02-F1
#
_cell.length_a   1.000
_cell.length_b   1.000
_cell.length_c   1.000
_cell.angle_alpha   90.00
_cell.angle_beta   90.00
_cell.angle_gamma   90.00
#
_symmetry.space_group_name_H-M   'P 1'
#
loop_
_entity.id
_entity.type
_entity.pdbx_description
1 polymer ?
#
loop_
_entity_poly.entity_id
_entity_poly.type
_entity_poly.pdbx_seq_one_letter_code
_entity_poly.pdbx_strand_id
1 'polypeptide(L)'
;MKMGSGYDYYSLSKIDKDPDDLFEKTRSFFEEVQEMMGSENLSQARKTAYEEHSIAIMAAMIFGSNMIEKAGSSENITQKLCKDIFAGIPVASEIPLTHPDCLAMLTHILRQDLPPTHKSINRSRIEVTQHAAAWIYLVTSLLSGPLTETHLLTTHLILCADLPLDDHTPYAGLCRLVPVYAGLNPFPPPASVPSLIRTLVYNYNAAIDLAKTAGFLDPFALAAEFGHRFVNIHPFIDGNGRVCRLLMNAILFCYAGIVVPLGETEEGRDAYLGVVIRASEGESVREEGGKKAWAELSSLLVLEACKRFEELRDKLRAVA
;
A
#
# COMPACT_ATOMS: atom_id res chain seq x y z
N MET A 1 -10.64 -17.87 16.59
CA MET A 1 -12.00 -17.69 15.99
C MET A 1 -11.88 -18.03 14.51
N LYS A 2 -12.80 -18.78 13.88
CA LYS A 2 -12.66 -19.06 12.44
C LYS A 2 -12.84 -17.76 11.66
N MET A 3 -11.82 -17.31 10.93
CA MET A 3 -11.85 -16.08 10.15
C MET A 3 -12.75 -16.17 8.90
N GLY A 4 -13.23 -17.38 8.57
CA GLY A 4 -14.36 -17.60 7.67
C GLY A 4 -14.03 -17.40 6.18
N SER A 5 -15.04 -17.09 5.37
CA SER A 5 -14.91 -16.97 3.89
C SER A 5 -14.04 -15.82 3.39
N GLY A 6 -13.57 -14.96 4.30
CA GLY A 6 -12.68 -13.83 4.02
C GLY A 6 -11.22 -14.23 3.77
N TYR A 7 -10.85 -15.50 4.01
CA TYR A 7 -9.48 -15.99 3.84
C TYR A 7 -9.39 -17.20 2.92
N ASP A 8 -8.22 -17.34 2.31
CA ASP A 8 -7.82 -18.54 1.58
C ASP A 8 -6.97 -19.46 2.46
N TYR A 9 -7.55 -20.55 2.93
CA TYR A 9 -6.83 -21.58 3.67
C TYR A 9 -5.95 -22.45 2.76
N TYR A 10 -6.31 -22.60 1.47
CA TYR A 10 -5.61 -23.49 0.55
C TYR A 10 -4.29 -22.90 0.02
N SER A 11 -4.24 -21.59 -0.24
CA SER A 11 -2.99 -20.96 -0.69
C SER A 11 -1.91 -21.02 0.39
N LEU A 12 -2.29 -20.80 1.65
CA LEU A 12 -1.38 -20.81 2.79
C LEU A 12 -1.00 -22.22 3.25
N SER A 13 -1.85 -23.23 3.06
CA SER A 13 -1.49 -24.61 3.39
C SER A 13 -0.32 -25.13 2.56
N LYS A 14 -0.05 -24.54 1.39
CA LYS A 14 1.12 -24.88 0.55
C LYS A 14 2.47 -24.51 1.20
N ILE A 15 2.45 -23.66 2.21
CA ILE A 15 3.61 -23.22 2.98
C ILE A 15 3.45 -23.55 4.48
N ASP A 16 2.61 -24.54 4.81
CA ASP A 16 2.30 -24.98 6.17
C ASP A 16 1.86 -23.83 7.10
N LYS A 17 1.06 -22.91 6.56
CA LYS A 17 0.44 -21.81 7.31
C LYS A 17 -1.08 -21.92 7.30
N ASP A 18 -1.68 -21.49 8.39
CA ASP A 18 -3.13 -21.38 8.55
C ASP A 18 -3.51 -19.90 8.84
N PRO A 19 -4.51 -19.32 8.16
CA PRO A 19 -4.96 -17.95 8.40
C PRO A 19 -5.36 -17.66 9.85
N ASP A 20 -6.04 -18.58 10.54
CA ASP A 20 -6.49 -18.37 11.91
C ASP A 20 -5.26 -18.32 12.85
N ASP A 21 -4.33 -19.25 12.68
CA ASP A 21 -3.07 -19.27 13.45
C ASP A 21 -2.22 -18.01 13.19
N LEU A 22 -2.17 -17.54 11.94
CA LEU A 22 -1.47 -16.29 11.59
C LEU A 22 -2.14 -15.09 12.24
N PHE A 23 -3.46 -15.01 12.24
CA PHE A 23 -4.19 -13.92 12.86
C PHE A 23 -3.95 -13.87 14.36
N GLU A 24 -4.05 -15.02 15.06
CA GLU A 24 -3.78 -15.11 16.50
C GLU A 24 -2.32 -14.76 16.84
N LYS A 25 -1.34 -15.22 16.03
CA LYS A 25 0.08 -14.84 16.20
C LYS A 25 0.31 -13.35 15.99
N THR A 26 -0.27 -12.79 14.93
CA THR A 26 -0.19 -11.35 14.62
C THR A 26 -0.75 -10.55 15.79
N ARG A 27 -1.90 -10.96 16.33
CA ARG A 27 -2.51 -10.34 17.51
C ARG A 27 -1.59 -10.42 18.73
N SER A 28 -1.02 -11.59 19.01
CA SER A 28 -0.08 -11.77 20.12
C SER A 28 1.12 -10.83 20.00
N PHE A 29 1.75 -10.73 18.83
CA PHE A 29 2.90 -9.85 18.63
C PHE A 29 2.51 -8.38 18.75
N PHE A 30 1.34 -8.00 18.25
CA PHE A 30 0.81 -6.65 18.42
C PHE A 30 0.60 -6.28 19.89
N GLU A 31 -0.04 -7.16 20.68
CA GLU A 31 -0.26 -6.95 22.12
C GLU A 31 1.07 -6.80 22.88
N GLU A 32 2.08 -7.60 22.54
CA GLU A 32 3.43 -7.47 23.12
C GLU A 32 4.11 -6.14 22.76
N VAL A 33 4.01 -5.70 21.49
CA VAL A 33 4.54 -4.39 21.08
C VAL A 33 3.82 -3.26 21.80
N GLN A 34 2.49 -3.33 21.93
CA GLN A 34 1.72 -2.34 22.66
C GLN A 34 2.11 -2.28 24.14
N GLU A 35 2.29 -3.43 24.81
CA GLU A 35 2.74 -3.49 26.20
C GLU A 35 4.14 -2.86 26.35
N MET A 36 5.08 -3.19 25.47
CA MET A 36 6.42 -2.63 25.48
C MET A 36 6.40 -1.11 25.32
N MET A 37 5.58 -0.59 24.41
CA MET A 37 5.49 0.85 24.09
C MET A 37 4.62 1.63 25.09
N GLY A 38 3.70 0.97 25.80
CA GLY A 38 2.84 1.57 26.83
C GLY A 38 3.49 1.67 28.22
N SER A 39 4.71 1.16 28.39
CA SER A 39 5.43 1.18 29.67
C SER A 39 5.74 2.61 30.14
N GLU A 40 5.44 2.92 31.41
CA GLU A 40 5.74 4.22 32.04
C GLU A 40 7.23 4.59 31.98
N ASN A 41 8.12 3.58 31.93
CA ASN A 41 9.57 3.75 31.84
C ASN A 41 10.14 3.39 30.46
N LEU A 42 9.42 3.73 29.38
CA LEU A 42 9.88 3.45 28.02
C LEU A 42 11.23 4.12 27.73
N SER A 43 12.27 3.30 27.53
CA SER A 43 13.63 3.77 27.26
C SER A 43 13.70 4.59 25.96
N GLN A 44 14.61 5.58 25.92
CA GLN A 44 14.84 6.36 24.71
C GLN A 44 15.29 5.45 23.55
N ALA A 45 16.06 4.40 23.84
CA ALA A 45 16.49 3.43 22.85
C ALA A 45 15.31 2.70 22.19
N ARG A 46 14.29 2.29 22.95
CA ARG A 46 13.06 1.69 22.39
C ARG A 46 12.26 2.68 21.55
N LYS A 47 12.12 3.93 22.00
CA LYS A 47 11.45 5.00 21.22
C LYS A 47 12.12 5.19 19.85
N THR A 48 13.43 5.35 19.86
CA THR A 48 14.23 5.50 18.63
C THR A 48 14.13 4.25 17.75
N ALA A 49 14.23 3.04 18.31
CA ALA A 49 14.11 1.82 17.52
C ALA A 49 12.73 1.66 16.85
N TYR A 50 11.66 2.04 17.54
CA TYR A 50 10.29 2.07 17.02
C TYR A 50 10.13 3.10 15.89
N GLU A 51 10.60 4.33 16.10
CA GLU A 51 10.55 5.40 15.09
C GLU A 51 11.34 5.03 13.84
N GLU A 52 12.57 4.55 14.00
CA GLU A 52 13.41 4.10 12.89
C GLU A 52 12.78 2.93 12.13
N HIS A 53 12.20 1.96 12.83
CA HIS A 53 11.50 0.84 12.18
C HIS A 53 10.27 1.34 11.41
N SER A 54 9.48 2.24 12.01
CA SER A 54 8.29 2.82 11.37
C SER A 54 8.65 3.58 10.09
N ILE A 55 9.71 4.39 10.11
CA ILE A 55 10.20 5.10 8.93
C ILE A 55 10.69 4.11 7.87
N ALA A 56 11.45 3.09 8.27
CA ALA A 56 11.98 2.08 7.35
C ALA A 56 10.86 1.29 6.66
N ILE A 57 9.84 0.83 7.40
CA ILE A 57 8.74 0.05 6.83
C ILE A 57 7.85 0.89 5.93
N MET A 58 7.60 2.16 6.27
CA MET A 58 6.89 3.09 5.38
C MET A 58 7.68 3.35 4.09
N ALA A 59 9.01 3.52 4.19
CA ALA A 59 9.86 3.69 3.01
C ALA A 59 9.88 2.42 2.13
N ALA A 60 9.94 1.24 2.75
CA ALA A 60 9.86 -0.04 2.05
C ALA A 60 8.53 -0.23 1.31
N MET A 61 7.41 0.22 1.91
CA MET A 61 6.11 0.25 1.24
C MET A 61 6.14 1.13 -0.01
N ILE A 62 6.70 2.34 0.07
CA ILE A 62 6.84 3.24 -1.08
C ILE A 62 7.73 2.61 -2.17
N PHE A 63 8.86 2.03 -1.76
CA PHE A 63 9.78 1.34 -2.67
C PHE A 63 9.09 0.19 -3.41
N GLY A 64 8.55 -0.80 -2.68
CA GLY A 64 7.92 -1.97 -3.28
C GLY A 64 6.74 -1.60 -4.17
N SER A 65 5.92 -0.65 -3.72
CA SER A 65 4.79 -0.13 -4.48
C SER A 65 5.22 0.53 -5.79
N ASN A 66 6.32 1.27 -5.81
CA ASN A 66 6.85 1.86 -7.05
C ASN A 66 7.49 0.80 -7.97
N MET A 67 8.22 -0.18 -7.42
CA MET A 67 8.87 -1.22 -8.19
C MET A 67 7.88 -2.12 -8.94
N ILE A 68 6.67 -2.33 -8.42
CA ILE A 68 5.60 -3.05 -9.13
C ILE A 68 5.23 -2.35 -10.45
N GLU A 69 5.30 -1.01 -10.50
CA GLU A 69 4.98 -0.21 -11.68
C GLU A 69 6.22 0.20 -12.50
N LYS A 70 7.40 -0.40 -12.23
CA LYS A 70 8.71 0.01 -12.80
C LYS A 70 8.99 1.51 -12.64
N ALA A 71 8.57 2.07 -11.50
CA ALA A 71 8.71 3.47 -11.14
C ALA A 71 9.65 3.64 -9.94
N GLY A 72 9.96 4.88 -9.59
CA GLY A 72 10.71 5.24 -8.40
C GLY A 72 12.21 5.04 -8.56
N SER A 73 12.89 4.73 -7.46
CA SER A 73 14.35 4.63 -7.39
C SER A 73 14.79 3.36 -6.66
N SER A 74 16.11 3.18 -6.52
CA SER A 74 16.64 2.09 -5.71
C SER A 74 16.18 2.18 -4.25
N GLU A 75 16.22 1.07 -3.54
CA GLU A 75 15.77 0.98 -2.16
C GLU A 75 16.51 1.99 -1.25
N ASN A 76 17.83 2.07 -1.34
CA ASN A 76 18.64 2.99 -0.54
C ASN A 76 18.26 4.46 -0.79
N ILE A 77 18.12 4.85 -2.07
CA ILE A 77 17.68 6.22 -2.41
C ILE A 77 16.26 6.48 -1.90
N THR A 78 15.37 5.49 -2.03
CA THR A 78 14.00 5.60 -1.53
C THR A 78 13.95 5.77 -0.01
N GLN A 79 14.73 4.98 0.74
CA GLN A 79 14.86 5.10 2.19
C GLN A 79 15.38 6.48 2.61
N LYS A 80 16.43 6.97 1.95
CA LYS A 80 17.01 8.30 2.23
C LYS A 80 15.98 9.42 2.02
N LEU A 81 15.29 9.42 0.89
CA LEU A 81 14.27 10.44 0.59
C LEU A 81 13.08 10.35 1.54
N CYS A 82 12.57 9.16 1.81
CA CYS A 82 11.44 8.96 2.71
C CYS A 82 11.77 9.36 4.15
N LYS A 83 13.00 9.11 4.62
CA LYS A 83 13.44 9.54 5.96
C LYS A 83 13.34 11.05 6.12
N ASP A 84 13.83 11.82 5.14
CA ASP A 84 13.75 13.28 5.16
C ASP A 84 12.28 13.75 5.11
N ILE A 85 11.47 13.18 4.21
CA ILE A 85 10.06 13.54 4.04
C ILE A 85 9.25 13.27 5.31
N PHE A 86 9.40 12.11 5.93
CA PHE A 86 8.66 11.75 7.15
C PHE A 86 9.15 12.53 8.38
N ALA A 87 10.38 13.05 8.36
CA ALA A 87 10.87 13.99 9.36
C ALA A 87 10.41 15.44 9.11
N GLY A 88 9.64 15.71 8.04
CA GLY A 88 9.20 17.05 7.67
C GLY A 88 10.30 17.90 7.02
N ILE A 89 11.41 17.28 6.61
CA ILE A 89 12.51 17.96 5.92
C ILE A 89 12.15 18.08 4.44
N PRO A 90 12.15 19.31 3.86
CA PRO A 90 11.87 19.49 2.44
C PRO A 90 12.90 18.77 1.56
N VAL A 91 12.42 18.02 0.58
CA VAL A 91 13.26 17.32 -0.40
C VAL A 91 13.09 17.98 -1.77
N ALA A 92 14.21 18.36 -2.39
CA ALA A 92 14.19 18.95 -3.72
C ALA A 92 13.78 17.92 -4.79
N SER A 93 12.85 18.30 -5.67
CA SER A 93 12.39 17.50 -6.80
C SER A 93 13.50 17.26 -7.83
N GLU A 94 14.40 18.24 -7.99
CA GLU A 94 15.54 18.16 -8.90
C GLU A 94 16.87 18.25 -8.14
N ILE A 95 17.88 17.54 -8.64
CA ILE A 95 19.25 17.59 -8.12
C ILE A 95 20.25 17.80 -9.25
N PRO A 96 21.37 18.51 -9.03
CA PRO A 96 22.40 18.66 -10.05
C PRO A 96 23.07 17.31 -10.35
N LEU A 97 23.58 17.11 -11.56
CA LEU A 97 24.28 15.88 -11.95
C LEU A 97 25.53 15.58 -11.09
N THR A 98 26.07 16.57 -10.40
CA THR A 98 27.17 16.44 -9.44
C THR A 98 26.75 15.86 -8.09
N HIS A 99 25.45 15.71 -7.84
CA HIS A 99 24.93 15.17 -6.59
C HIS A 99 25.38 13.70 -6.40
N PRO A 100 25.82 13.29 -5.19
CA PRO A 100 26.40 11.97 -4.95
C PRO A 100 25.46 10.80 -5.31
N ASP A 101 24.15 11.01 -5.17
CA ASP A 101 23.15 9.99 -5.45
C ASP A 101 22.95 9.73 -6.97
N CYS A 102 23.35 10.65 -7.85
CA CYS A 102 23.07 10.57 -9.29
C CYS A 102 23.60 9.29 -9.94
N LEU A 103 24.81 8.85 -9.57
CA LEU A 103 25.41 7.63 -10.14
C LEU A 103 24.59 6.37 -9.79
N ALA A 104 24.18 6.25 -8.52
CA ALA A 104 23.37 5.12 -8.06
C ALA A 104 22.00 5.11 -8.76
N MET A 105 21.40 6.29 -8.94
CA MET A 105 20.13 6.44 -9.64
C MET A 105 20.24 6.07 -11.13
N LEU A 106 21.26 6.56 -11.84
CA LEU A 106 21.49 6.18 -13.24
C LEU A 106 21.71 4.68 -13.41
N THR A 107 22.47 4.06 -12.50
CA THR A 107 22.68 2.61 -12.49
C THR A 107 21.37 1.84 -12.32
N HIS A 108 20.50 2.31 -11.42
CA HIS A 108 19.19 1.71 -11.21
C HIS A 108 18.28 1.89 -12.44
N ILE A 109 18.21 3.10 -13.00
CA ILE A 109 17.42 3.42 -14.19
C ILE A 109 17.83 2.54 -15.38
N LEU A 110 19.14 2.34 -15.59
CA LEU A 110 19.67 1.42 -16.60
C LEU A 110 19.20 -0.03 -16.40
N ARG A 111 19.15 -0.51 -15.15
CA ARG A 111 18.67 -1.87 -14.84
C ARG A 111 17.16 -2.06 -15.03
N GLN A 112 16.40 -0.96 -15.13
CA GLN A 112 14.97 -0.97 -15.43
C GLN A 112 14.69 -0.83 -16.93
N ASP A 113 15.73 -0.87 -17.78
CA ASP A 113 15.65 -0.62 -19.23
C ASP A 113 15.07 0.76 -19.59
N LEU A 114 15.26 1.74 -18.71
CA LEU A 114 14.82 3.11 -18.90
C LEU A 114 15.97 4.02 -19.39
N PRO A 115 15.69 5.09 -20.16
CA PRO A 115 16.73 6.01 -20.62
C PRO A 115 17.46 6.68 -19.44
N PRO A 116 18.80 6.57 -19.31
CA PRO A 116 19.56 7.10 -18.17
C PRO A 116 19.87 8.59 -18.33
N THR A 117 18.84 9.42 -18.28
CA THR A 117 18.94 10.88 -18.47
C THR A 117 18.77 11.64 -17.17
N HIS A 118 19.16 12.92 -17.15
CA HIS A 118 18.88 13.81 -16.02
C HIS A 118 17.37 13.95 -15.75
N LYS A 119 16.56 13.97 -16.82
CA LYS A 119 15.09 13.94 -16.71
C LYS A 119 14.60 12.67 -16.01
N SER A 120 15.21 11.52 -16.30
CA SER A 120 14.85 10.25 -15.67
C SER A 120 15.26 10.19 -14.19
N ILE A 121 16.40 10.79 -13.82
CA ILE A 121 16.78 10.98 -12.42
C ILE A 121 15.69 11.81 -11.70
N ASN A 122 15.34 12.98 -12.23
CA ASN A 122 14.36 13.85 -11.59
C ASN A 122 12.98 13.16 -11.50
N ARG A 123 12.53 12.49 -12.57
CA ARG A 123 11.29 11.69 -12.57
C ARG A 123 11.29 10.61 -11.49
N SER A 124 12.37 9.82 -11.38
CA SER A 124 12.56 8.79 -10.36
C SER A 124 12.43 9.35 -8.93
N ARG A 125 12.96 10.56 -8.66
CA ARG A 125 12.80 11.24 -7.37
C ARG A 125 11.37 11.71 -7.13
N ILE A 126 10.76 12.32 -8.15
CA ILE A 126 9.38 12.81 -8.10
C ILE A 126 8.42 11.65 -7.80
N GLU A 127 8.60 10.48 -8.43
CA GLU A 127 7.80 9.28 -8.17
C GLU A 127 7.93 8.76 -6.73
N VAL A 128 9.09 8.90 -6.07
CA VAL A 128 9.24 8.56 -4.65
C VAL A 128 8.61 9.62 -3.76
N THR A 129 8.94 10.89 -3.99
CA THR A 129 8.53 12.00 -3.12
C THR A 129 7.02 12.24 -3.13
N GLN A 130 6.39 12.23 -4.31
CA GLN A 130 4.93 12.36 -4.43
C GLN A 130 4.19 11.17 -3.83
N HIS A 131 4.75 9.97 -3.91
CA HIS A 131 4.15 8.79 -3.30
C HIS A 131 4.19 8.84 -1.77
N ALA A 132 5.32 9.27 -1.20
CA ALA A 132 5.43 9.51 0.24
C ALA A 132 4.50 10.65 0.71
N ALA A 133 4.36 11.72 -0.07
CA ALA A 133 3.42 12.80 0.22
C ALA A 133 1.95 12.33 0.16
N ALA A 134 1.60 11.52 -0.85
CA ALA A 134 0.26 10.94 -1.00
C ALA A 134 -0.07 9.99 0.15
N TRP A 135 0.91 9.23 0.64
CA TRP A 135 0.80 8.42 1.86
C TRP A 135 0.46 9.27 3.08
N ILE A 136 1.27 10.30 3.36
CA ILE A 136 1.05 11.21 4.50
C ILE A 136 -0.36 11.79 4.44
N TYR A 137 -0.78 12.30 3.28
CA TYR A 137 -2.10 12.88 3.10
C TYR A 137 -3.22 11.87 3.37
N LEU A 138 -3.15 10.67 2.78
CA LEU A 138 -4.23 9.70 2.90
C LEU A 138 -4.35 9.20 4.34
N VAL A 139 -3.24 8.81 4.97
CA VAL A 139 -3.28 8.26 6.33
C VAL A 139 -3.75 9.31 7.34
N THR A 140 -3.29 10.56 7.24
CA THR A 140 -3.75 11.64 8.13
C THR A 140 -5.23 11.96 7.93
N SER A 141 -5.73 11.87 6.69
CA SER A 141 -7.15 12.06 6.38
C SER A 141 -8.03 10.98 6.99
N LEU A 142 -7.63 9.70 6.90
CA LEU A 142 -8.39 8.57 7.49
C LEU A 142 -8.33 8.56 9.03
N LEU A 143 -7.23 9.01 9.63
CA LEU A 143 -7.14 9.18 11.08
C LEU A 143 -8.03 10.33 11.59
N SER A 144 -8.32 11.32 10.74
CA SER A 144 -9.11 12.50 11.10
C SER A 144 -10.62 12.32 10.89
N GLY A 145 -11.05 11.29 10.17
CA GLY A 145 -12.47 11.09 9.88
C GLY A 145 -12.78 10.03 8.83
N PRO A 146 -14.06 9.92 8.41
CA PRO A 146 -14.49 8.93 7.43
C PRO A 146 -13.84 9.16 6.07
N LEU A 147 -13.69 8.08 5.29
CA LEU A 147 -13.21 8.17 3.91
C LEU A 147 -14.20 8.97 3.07
N THR A 148 -13.70 9.80 2.15
CA THR A 148 -14.50 10.57 1.19
C THR A 148 -14.00 10.34 -0.23
N GLU A 149 -14.83 10.64 -1.24
CA GLU A 149 -14.41 10.62 -2.64
C GLU A 149 -13.21 11.56 -2.86
N THR A 150 -13.25 12.75 -2.25
CA THR A 150 -12.19 13.77 -2.31
C THR A 150 -10.86 13.25 -1.78
N HIS A 151 -10.84 12.40 -0.74
CA HIS A 151 -9.59 11.82 -0.25
C HIS A 151 -8.92 10.98 -1.35
N LEU A 152 -9.67 10.12 -2.05
CA LEU A 152 -9.12 9.29 -3.13
C LEU A 152 -8.63 10.12 -4.31
N LEU A 153 -9.40 11.14 -4.73
CA LEU A 153 -9.01 12.04 -5.81
C LEU A 153 -7.78 12.88 -5.43
N THR A 154 -7.71 13.38 -4.20
CA THR A 154 -6.57 14.20 -3.74
C THR A 154 -5.32 13.36 -3.54
N THR A 155 -5.42 12.13 -3.02
CA THR A 155 -4.30 11.19 -2.98
C THR A 155 -3.75 10.95 -4.38
N HIS A 156 -4.61 10.72 -5.38
CA HIS A 156 -4.19 10.56 -6.76
C HIS A 156 -3.59 11.84 -7.35
N LEU A 157 -4.15 13.01 -7.04
CA LEU A 157 -3.61 14.30 -7.44
C LEU A 157 -2.16 14.44 -6.94
N ILE A 158 -1.92 14.24 -5.65
CA ILE A 158 -0.59 14.37 -5.04
C ILE A 158 0.38 13.34 -5.62
N LEU A 159 -0.08 12.12 -5.91
CA LEU A 159 0.75 11.05 -6.46
C LEU A 159 1.27 11.38 -7.88
N CYS A 160 0.50 12.14 -8.66
CA CYS A 160 0.67 12.26 -10.11
C CYS A 160 0.87 13.69 -10.63
N ALA A 161 0.79 14.73 -9.78
CA ALA A 161 0.78 16.13 -10.20
C ALA A 161 2.00 16.50 -11.08
N ASP A 162 3.19 16.06 -10.70
CA ASP A 162 4.45 16.37 -11.40
C ASP A 162 4.90 15.24 -12.36
N LEU A 163 3.97 14.37 -12.77
CA LEU A 163 4.23 13.23 -13.66
C LEU A 163 3.34 13.28 -14.89
N PRO A 164 3.64 14.17 -15.87
CA PRO A 164 2.81 14.32 -17.06
C PRO A 164 2.82 13.03 -17.90
N LEU A 165 1.67 12.74 -18.50
CA LEU A 165 1.57 11.75 -19.57
C LEU A 165 2.35 12.23 -20.80
N ASP A 166 2.72 11.30 -21.69
CA ASP A 166 3.47 11.61 -22.90
C ASP A 166 2.71 12.53 -23.87
N ASP A 167 1.37 12.46 -23.85
CA ASP A 167 0.47 13.32 -24.63
C ASP A 167 0.09 14.61 -23.88
N HIS A 168 0.62 14.81 -22.67
CA HIS A 168 0.34 15.93 -21.77
C HIS A 168 -1.13 16.09 -21.36
N THR A 169 -1.95 15.05 -21.52
CA THR A 169 -3.34 15.06 -21.04
C THR A 169 -3.38 15.19 -19.52
N PRO A 170 -4.10 16.19 -18.95
CA PRO A 170 -4.28 16.29 -17.51
C PRO A 170 -5.05 15.08 -16.96
N TYR A 171 -4.50 14.40 -15.96
CA TYR A 171 -5.13 13.21 -15.37
C TYR A 171 -5.03 13.16 -13.83
N ALA A 172 -4.05 13.83 -13.23
CA ALA A 172 -3.85 13.84 -11.78
C ALA A 172 -5.12 14.35 -11.06
N GLY A 173 -5.63 13.56 -10.12
CA GLY A 173 -6.86 13.84 -9.38
C GLY A 173 -8.17 13.75 -10.17
N LEU A 174 -8.15 13.33 -11.44
CA LEU A 174 -9.33 13.29 -12.30
C LEU A 174 -9.71 11.84 -12.65
N CYS A 175 -10.99 11.51 -12.51
CA CYS A 175 -11.52 10.25 -13.04
C CYS A 175 -11.31 10.20 -14.56
N ARG A 176 -10.97 9.01 -15.07
CA ARG A 176 -10.79 8.80 -16.51
C ARG A 176 -12.10 9.04 -17.27
N LEU A 177 -11.96 9.59 -18.48
CA LEU A 177 -13.05 9.78 -19.43
C LEU A 177 -12.99 8.78 -20.61
N VAL A 178 -11.98 7.90 -20.61
CA VAL A 178 -11.72 6.92 -21.66
C VAL A 178 -11.79 5.49 -21.13
N PRO A 179 -12.18 4.51 -21.96
CA PRO A 179 -12.07 3.09 -21.62
C PRO A 179 -10.62 2.71 -21.33
N VAL A 180 -10.43 1.81 -20.37
CA VAL A 180 -9.13 1.23 -20.00
C VAL A 180 -9.32 -0.28 -19.79
N TYR A 181 -8.23 -1.03 -19.93
CA TYR A 181 -8.26 -2.50 -19.99
C TYR A 181 -7.14 -3.10 -19.14
N ALA A 182 -7.40 -4.27 -18.55
CA ALA A 182 -6.38 -5.18 -18.06
C ALA A 182 -6.21 -6.30 -19.07
N GLY A 183 -5.19 -6.21 -19.93
CA GLY A 183 -5.05 -7.11 -21.07
C GLY A 183 -6.25 -6.98 -22.02
N LEU A 184 -7.03 -8.06 -22.17
CA LEU A 184 -8.25 -8.07 -22.99
C LEU A 184 -9.53 -7.76 -22.20
N ASN A 185 -9.43 -7.62 -20.88
CA ASN A 185 -10.59 -7.43 -20.01
C ASN A 185 -10.87 -5.94 -19.81
N PRO A 186 -12.04 -5.42 -20.23
CA PRO A 186 -12.41 -4.03 -20.00
C PRO A 186 -12.72 -3.78 -18.52
N PHE A 187 -12.24 -2.66 -17.99
CA PHE A 187 -12.73 -2.11 -16.74
C PHE A 187 -14.12 -1.45 -16.93
N PRO A 188 -14.84 -1.10 -15.84
CA PRO A 188 -16.16 -0.46 -15.96
C PRO A 188 -16.18 0.75 -16.90
N PRO A 189 -17.30 1.06 -17.58
CA PRO A 189 -17.39 2.21 -18.46
C PRO A 189 -17.07 3.53 -17.73
N PRO A 190 -16.36 4.50 -18.35
CA PRO A 190 -15.96 5.76 -17.70
C PRO A 190 -17.11 6.51 -17.03
N ALA A 191 -18.28 6.53 -17.69
CA ALA A 191 -19.49 7.18 -17.18
C ALA A 191 -20.00 6.61 -15.84
N SER A 192 -19.66 5.35 -15.52
CA SER A 192 -20.05 4.69 -14.27
C SER A 192 -19.07 4.95 -13.12
N VAL A 193 -17.81 5.32 -13.43
CA VAL A 193 -16.72 5.45 -12.44
C VAL A 193 -17.08 6.36 -11.26
N PRO A 194 -17.63 7.59 -11.44
CA PRO A 194 -17.97 8.44 -10.31
C PRO A 194 -18.97 7.79 -9.34
N SER A 195 -19.99 7.10 -9.88
CA SER A 195 -20.97 6.40 -9.04
C SER A 195 -20.36 5.20 -8.30
N LEU A 196 -19.43 4.48 -8.93
CA LEU A 196 -18.75 3.35 -8.32
C LEU A 196 -17.80 3.78 -7.19
N ILE A 197 -17.09 4.90 -7.34
CA ILE A 197 -16.27 5.47 -6.26
C ILE A 197 -17.16 5.88 -5.08
N ARG A 198 -18.29 6.55 -5.34
CA ARG A 198 -19.25 6.90 -4.28
C ARG A 198 -19.75 5.66 -3.53
N THR A 199 -20.11 4.60 -4.27
CA THR A 199 -20.55 3.33 -3.68
C THR A 199 -19.43 2.64 -2.90
N LEU A 200 -18.18 2.69 -3.38
CA LEU A 200 -17.01 2.17 -2.66
C LEU A 200 -16.86 2.88 -1.30
N VAL A 201 -16.85 4.21 -1.31
CA VAL A 201 -16.70 5.04 -0.12
C VAL A 201 -17.86 4.83 0.87
N TYR A 202 -19.10 4.79 0.38
CA TYR A 202 -20.26 4.49 1.22
C TYR A 202 -20.13 3.13 1.91
N ASN A 203 -19.80 2.08 1.16
CA ASN A 203 -19.68 0.74 1.71
C ASN A 203 -18.52 0.62 2.70
N TYR A 204 -17.41 1.33 2.47
CA TYR A 204 -16.29 1.39 3.40
C TYR A 204 -16.74 1.97 4.74
N ASN A 205 -17.34 3.15 4.74
CA ASN A 205 -17.77 3.81 5.97
C ASN A 205 -18.85 2.98 6.70
N ALA A 206 -19.78 2.37 5.96
CA ALA A 206 -20.78 1.47 6.53
C ALA A 206 -20.15 0.22 7.16
N ALA A 207 -19.13 -0.37 6.55
CA ALA A 207 -18.40 -1.51 7.11
C ALA A 207 -17.69 -1.12 8.43
N ILE A 208 -17.10 0.07 8.49
CA ILE A 208 -16.49 0.60 9.71
C ILE A 208 -17.53 0.80 10.82
N ASP A 209 -18.68 1.39 10.52
CA ASP A 209 -19.72 1.63 11.53
C ASP A 209 -20.37 0.34 12.02
N LEU A 210 -20.53 -0.65 11.14
CA LEU A 210 -20.95 -1.99 11.51
C LEU A 210 -19.92 -2.65 12.44
N ALA A 211 -18.63 -2.57 12.12
CA ALA A 211 -17.56 -3.15 12.93
C ALA A 211 -17.48 -2.51 14.33
N LYS A 212 -17.66 -1.19 14.43
CA LYS A 212 -17.79 -0.48 15.72
C LYS A 212 -18.95 -1.02 16.54
N THR A 213 -20.11 -1.23 15.90
CA THR A 213 -21.31 -1.76 16.57
C THR A 213 -21.14 -3.21 17.01
N ALA A 214 -20.45 -4.02 16.20
CA ALA A 214 -20.17 -5.43 16.47
C ALA A 214 -19.02 -5.64 17.47
N GLY A 215 -18.18 -4.63 17.72
CA GLY A 215 -17.02 -4.72 18.59
C GLY A 215 -15.85 -5.53 18.01
N PHE A 216 -15.87 -5.79 16.71
CA PHE A 216 -14.83 -6.57 16.02
C PHE A 216 -14.64 -6.04 14.59
N LEU A 217 -13.39 -5.84 14.21
CA LEU A 217 -12.96 -5.51 12.85
C LEU A 217 -11.79 -6.40 12.47
N ASP A 218 -11.86 -6.99 11.29
CA ASP A 218 -10.71 -7.63 10.65
C ASP A 218 -10.06 -6.63 9.67
N PRO A 219 -8.93 -6.02 10.04
CA PRO A 219 -8.27 -5.01 9.23
C PRO A 219 -7.68 -5.59 7.93
N PHE A 220 -7.30 -6.86 7.90
CA PHE A 220 -6.68 -7.49 6.73
C PHE A 220 -7.74 -7.85 5.68
N ALA A 221 -8.88 -8.40 6.10
CA ALA A 221 -10.02 -8.59 5.21
C ALA A 221 -10.57 -7.27 4.68
N LEU A 222 -10.69 -6.25 5.53
CA LEU A 222 -11.14 -4.92 5.14
C LEU A 222 -10.19 -4.29 4.11
N ALA A 223 -8.89 -4.30 4.37
CA ALA A 223 -7.90 -3.74 3.44
C ALA A 223 -7.94 -4.47 2.09
N ALA A 224 -7.94 -5.80 2.10
CA ALA A 224 -8.01 -6.61 0.87
C ALA A 224 -9.29 -6.35 0.07
N GLU A 225 -10.46 -6.29 0.72
CA GLU A 225 -11.72 -6.01 0.05
C GLU A 225 -11.68 -4.64 -0.65
N PHE A 226 -11.38 -3.58 0.10
CA PHE A 226 -11.49 -2.22 -0.45
C PHE A 226 -10.35 -1.89 -1.43
N GLY A 227 -9.17 -2.48 -1.25
CA GLY A 227 -8.11 -2.44 -2.27
C GLY A 227 -8.53 -3.15 -3.56
N HIS A 228 -9.05 -4.38 -3.46
CA HIS A 228 -9.52 -5.15 -4.61
C HIS A 228 -10.66 -4.44 -5.35
N ARG A 229 -11.66 -3.93 -4.63
CA ARG A 229 -12.78 -3.20 -5.24
C ARG A 229 -12.31 -1.92 -5.91
N PHE A 230 -11.41 -1.16 -5.28
CA PHE A 230 -10.86 0.07 -5.87
C PHE A 230 -10.12 -0.21 -7.18
N VAL A 231 -9.22 -1.20 -7.21
CA VAL A 231 -8.42 -1.47 -8.41
C VAL A 231 -9.25 -2.02 -9.58
N ASN A 232 -10.38 -2.70 -9.30
CA ASN A 232 -11.33 -3.19 -10.32
C ASN A 232 -12.32 -2.10 -10.80
N ILE A 233 -12.51 -0.99 -10.06
CA ILE A 233 -13.13 0.22 -10.63
C ILE A 233 -12.17 0.89 -11.62
N HIS A 234 -10.88 0.88 -11.28
CA HIS A 234 -9.78 1.47 -12.05
C HIS A 234 -10.07 2.94 -12.42
N PRO A 235 -10.28 3.82 -11.44
CA PRO A 235 -10.90 5.13 -11.68
C PRO A 235 -10.05 6.12 -12.48
N PHE A 236 -8.74 5.94 -12.55
CA PHE A 236 -7.79 6.88 -13.15
C PHE A 236 -7.18 6.34 -14.45
N ILE A 237 -6.56 7.23 -15.24
CA ILE A 237 -5.82 6.85 -16.46
C ILE A 237 -4.55 6.05 -16.11
N ASP A 238 -3.84 6.46 -15.07
CA ASP A 238 -2.65 5.80 -14.52
C ASP A 238 -2.66 5.94 -12.98
N GLY A 239 -1.76 5.26 -12.27
CA GLY A 239 -1.56 5.40 -10.83
C GLY A 239 -2.50 4.56 -9.96
N ASN A 240 -3.45 3.83 -10.56
CA ASN A 240 -4.45 3.03 -9.84
C ASN A 240 -3.82 1.98 -8.89
N GLY A 241 -2.77 1.27 -9.33
CA GLY A 241 -2.08 0.28 -8.50
C GLY A 241 -1.43 0.88 -7.26
N ARG A 242 -0.81 2.06 -7.40
CA ARG A 242 -0.17 2.80 -6.30
C ARG A 242 -1.21 3.34 -5.31
N VAL A 243 -2.29 3.95 -5.79
CA VAL A 243 -3.40 4.39 -4.92
C VAL A 243 -4.07 3.21 -4.20
N CYS A 244 -4.23 2.06 -4.86
CA CYS A 244 -4.73 0.83 -4.24
C CYS A 244 -3.86 0.41 -3.05
N ARG A 245 -2.53 0.32 -3.25
CA ARG A 245 -1.58 -0.08 -2.19
C ARG A 245 -1.50 0.95 -1.06
N LEU A 246 -1.65 2.25 -1.36
CA LEU A 246 -1.80 3.29 -0.35
C LEU A 246 -3.08 3.13 0.46
N LEU A 247 -4.22 2.86 -0.19
CA LEU A 247 -5.51 2.66 0.48
C LEU A 247 -5.47 1.43 1.40
N MET A 248 -4.93 0.30 0.91
CA MET A 248 -4.77 -0.91 1.73
C MET A 248 -3.93 -0.61 2.97
N ASN A 249 -2.76 0.02 2.81
CA ASN A 249 -1.89 0.33 3.94
C ASN A 249 -2.46 1.40 4.86
N ALA A 250 -3.25 2.35 4.37
CA ALA A 250 -3.87 3.35 5.23
C ALA A 250 -4.92 2.69 6.14
N ILE A 251 -5.67 1.71 5.61
CA ILE A 251 -6.60 0.88 6.38
C ILE A 251 -5.84 0.06 7.43
N LEU A 252 -4.79 -0.66 7.03
CA LEU A 252 -3.96 -1.45 7.97
C LEU A 252 -3.33 -0.58 9.05
N PHE A 253 -2.85 0.61 8.72
CA PHE A 253 -2.28 1.52 9.68
C PHE A 253 -3.33 2.03 10.68
N CYS A 254 -4.50 2.45 10.21
CA CYS A 254 -5.54 3.00 11.08
C CYS A 254 -6.15 1.96 12.03
N TYR A 255 -6.23 0.69 11.61
CA TYR A 255 -6.98 -0.34 12.36
C TYR A 255 -6.13 -1.48 12.92
N ALA A 256 -4.88 -1.62 12.48
CA ALA A 256 -3.91 -2.57 13.03
C ALA A 256 -2.59 -1.92 13.48
N GLY A 257 -2.35 -0.63 13.20
CA GLY A 257 -1.09 0.03 13.58
C GLY A 257 0.13 -0.47 12.82
N ILE A 258 -0.07 -1.06 11.63
CA ILE A 258 0.99 -1.68 10.83
C ILE A 258 0.97 -1.21 9.38
N VAL A 259 2.13 -1.20 8.76
CA VAL A 259 2.32 -1.07 7.31
C VAL A 259 2.87 -2.38 6.78
N VAL A 260 2.30 -2.85 5.68
CA VAL A 260 2.69 -4.06 4.96
C VAL A 260 3.23 -3.65 3.59
N PRO A 261 4.56 -3.57 3.42
CA PRO A 261 5.16 -3.39 2.11
C PRO A 261 4.83 -4.59 1.21
N LEU A 262 4.46 -4.30 -0.04
CA LEU A 262 4.24 -5.31 -1.06
C LEU A 262 5.19 -5.02 -2.21
N GLY A 263 5.87 -6.04 -2.72
CA GLY A 263 6.75 -5.93 -3.87
C GLY A 263 8.19 -5.44 -3.60
N GLU A 264 8.67 -5.61 -2.36
CA GLU A 264 10.07 -5.30 -2.01
C GLU A 264 11.05 -6.16 -2.80
N THR A 265 10.81 -7.48 -2.85
CA THR A 265 11.59 -8.45 -3.64
C THR A 265 10.87 -8.81 -4.94
N GLU A 266 11.58 -9.42 -5.88
CA GLU A 266 10.99 -9.92 -7.13
C GLU A 266 9.91 -10.97 -6.84
N GLU A 267 10.20 -11.93 -5.94
CA GLU A 267 9.26 -12.96 -5.53
C GLU A 267 8.03 -12.35 -4.84
N GLY A 268 8.22 -11.31 -4.03
CA GLY A 268 7.13 -10.57 -3.39
C GLY A 268 6.23 -9.84 -4.40
N ARG A 269 6.80 -9.31 -5.49
CA ARG A 269 6.03 -8.70 -6.59
C ARG A 269 5.21 -9.75 -7.31
N ASP A 270 5.83 -10.87 -7.67
CA ASP A 270 5.16 -11.97 -8.38
C ASP A 270 4.04 -12.58 -7.54
N ALA A 271 4.29 -12.78 -6.24
CA ALA A 271 3.28 -13.26 -5.30
C ALA A 271 2.06 -12.31 -5.25
N TYR A 272 2.30 -11.01 -5.04
CA TYR A 272 1.23 -10.01 -5.00
C TYR A 272 0.46 -9.92 -6.32
N LEU A 273 1.17 -9.79 -7.45
CA LEU A 273 0.54 -9.68 -8.77
C LEU A 273 -0.26 -10.94 -9.11
N GLY A 274 0.26 -12.13 -8.82
CA GLY A 274 -0.45 -13.38 -9.02
C GLY A 274 -1.76 -13.44 -8.24
N VAL A 275 -1.76 -12.99 -6.98
CA VAL A 275 -2.96 -12.93 -6.13
C VAL A 275 -3.99 -11.97 -6.69
N VAL A 276 -3.58 -10.76 -7.09
CA VAL A 276 -4.49 -9.74 -7.64
C VAL A 276 -5.10 -10.19 -8.98
N ILE A 277 -4.30 -10.80 -9.86
CA ILE A 277 -4.77 -11.32 -11.15
C ILE A 277 -5.84 -12.41 -10.93
N ARG A 278 -5.57 -13.40 -10.08
CA ARG A 278 -6.54 -14.46 -9.76
C ARG A 278 -7.82 -13.91 -9.14
N ALA A 279 -7.70 -12.91 -8.26
CA ALA A 279 -8.85 -12.25 -7.65
C ALA A 279 -9.74 -11.59 -8.71
N SER A 280 -9.15 -10.86 -9.66
CA SER A 280 -9.89 -10.22 -10.75
C SER A 280 -10.50 -11.23 -11.72
N GLU A 281 -9.80 -12.32 -12.05
CA GLU A 281 -10.35 -13.39 -12.88
C GLU A 281 -11.57 -14.05 -12.21
N GLY A 282 -11.50 -14.29 -10.90
CA GLY A 282 -12.57 -14.89 -10.11
C GLY A 282 -13.85 -14.06 -10.00
N GLU A 283 -13.80 -12.73 -10.22
CA GLU A 283 -15.02 -11.90 -10.25
C GLU A 283 -15.92 -12.21 -11.44
N SER A 284 -15.35 -12.67 -12.56
CA SER A 284 -16.13 -12.97 -13.78
C SER A 284 -16.86 -14.32 -13.73
N VAL A 285 -16.60 -15.16 -12.72
CA VAL A 285 -17.06 -16.57 -12.66
C VAL A 285 -17.96 -16.86 -11.44
N ARG A 286 -18.43 -15.84 -10.69
CA ARG A 286 -19.05 -16.04 -9.36
C ARG A 286 -20.23 -17.03 -9.33
N GLU A 287 -20.04 -18.14 -8.60
CA GLU A 287 -21.09 -18.99 -8.04
C GLU A 287 -21.53 -18.44 -6.65
N GLU A 288 -22.84 -18.41 -6.39
CA GLU A 288 -23.38 -18.00 -5.08
C GLU A 288 -22.86 -18.92 -3.97
N GLY A 289 -22.28 -18.33 -2.92
CA GLY A 289 -21.71 -19.06 -1.77
C GLY A 289 -20.22 -19.40 -1.87
N GLY A 290 -19.56 -19.03 -2.97
CA GLY A 290 -18.11 -19.20 -3.15
C GLY A 290 -17.24 -18.29 -2.27
N LYS A 291 -15.94 -18.62 -2.22
CA LYS A 291 -14.89 -17.83 -1.56
C LYS A 291 -14.87 -16.39 -2.10
N LYS A 292 -14.63 -15.40 -1.22
CA LYS A 292 -14.52 -14.00 -1.64
C LYS A 292 -13.35 -13.82 -2.61
N ALA A 293 -13.53 -12.99 -3.63
CA ALA A 293 -12.50 -12.77 -4.67
C ALA A 293 -11.16 -12.29 -4.06
N TRP A 294 -11.23 -11.47 -3.01
CA TRP A 294 -10.06 -10.92 -2.31
C TRP A 294 -9.50 -11.83 -1.20
N ALA A 295 -10.05 -13.02 -0.96
CA ALA A 295 -9.69 -13.82 0.21
C ALA A 295 -8.22 -14.29 0.20
N GLU A 296 -7.66 -14.52 -0.99
CA GLU A 296 -6.22 -14.82 -1.11
C GLU A 296 -5.35 -13.60 -0.81
N LEU A 297 -5.83 -12.39 -1.13
CA LEU A 297 -5.16 -11.14 -0.77
C LEU A 297 -5.21 -10.91 0.75
N SER A 298 -6.34 -11.22 1.41
CA SER A 298 -6.42 -11.19 2.87
C SER A 298 -5.41 -12.13 3.53
N SER A 299 -5.27 -13.34 3.01
CA SER A 299 -4.26 -14.32 3.46
C SER A 299 -2.83 -13.81 3.28
N LEU A 300 -2.52 -13.16 2.15
CA LEU A 300 -1.20 -12.56 1.92
C LEU A 300 -0.93 -11.42 2.90
N LEU A 301 -1.90 -10.53 3.12
CA LEU A 301 -1.75 -9.39 4.03
C LEU A 301 -1.50 -9.83 5.48
N VAL A 302 -2.24 -10.82 6.00
CA VAL A 302 -2.02 -11.31 7.37
C VAL A 302 -0.68 -12.05 7.50
N LEU A 303 -0.26 -12.80 6.46
CA LEU A 303 1.03 -13.47 6.43
C LEU A 303 2.18 -12.47 6.53
N GLU A 304 2.15 -11.42 5.71
CA GLU A 304 3.19 -10.39 5.73
C GLU A 304 3.12 -9.55 7.01
N ALA A 305 1.93 -9.19 7.49
CA ALA A 305 1.76 -8.47 8.75
C ALA A 305 2.33 -9.24 9.95
N CYS A 306 2.10 -10.55 10.02
CA CYS A 306 2.64 -11.41 11.06
C CYS A 306 4.17 -11.33 11.12
N LYS A 307 4.84 -11.36 9.96
CA LYS A 307 6.31 -11.24 9.87
C LYS A 307 6.78 -9.87 10.36
N ARG A 308 6.10 -8.78 9.99
CA ARG A 308 6.53 -7.42 10.36
C ARG A 308 6.33 -7.12 11.83
N PHE A 309 5.25 -7.61 12.44
CA PHE A 309 5.12 -7.51 13.89
C PHE A 309 6.18 -8.30 14.64
N GLU A 310 6.53 -9.50 14.15
CA GLU A 310 7.63 -10.29 14.70
C GLU A 310 8.97 -9.53 14.64
N GLU A 311 9.31 -8.99 13.46
CA GLU A 311 10.52 -8.18 13.26
C GLU A 311 10.57 -6.96 14.21
N LEU A 312 9.45 -6.22 14.33
CA LEU A 312 9.36 -5.07 15.22
C LEU A 312 9.53 -5.49 16.69
N ARG A 313 8.81 -6.53 17.13
CA ARG A 313 8.90 -7.07 18.49
C ARG A 313 10.34 -7.43 18.83
N ASP A 314 11.01 -8.17 17.96
CA ASP A 314 12.38 -8.64 18.21
C ASP A 314 13.37 -7.49 18.24
N LYS A 315 13.19 -6.48 17.37
CA LYS A 315 13.99 -5.25 17.40
C LYS A 315 13.82 -4.49 18.72
N LEU A 316 12.59 -4.37 19.23
CA LEU A 316 12.31 -3.70 20.51
C LEU A 316 12.88 -4.47 21.71
N ARG A 317 12.85 -5.80 21.67
CA ARG A 317 13.47 -6.66 22.69
C ARG A 317 14.98 -6.55 22.71
N ALA A 318 15.63 -6.37 21.55
CA ALA A 318 17.08 -6.29 21.46
C ALA A 318 17.68 -4.98 22.05
N VAL A 319 16.89 -3.92 22.11
CA VAL A 319 17.32 -2.60 22.65
C VAL A 319 16.80 -2.33 24.08
N ALA A 320 16.21 -3.37 24.69
CA ALA A 320 15.66 -3.36 26.05
C ALA A 320 16.75 -3.23 27.12
#